data_AF-A0AAU7SWJ3-F1
#
_entry.id   AF-A0AAU7SWJ3-F1
#
_cell.length_a   1.000
_cell.length_b   1.000
_cell.length_c   1.000
_cell.angle_alpha   90.00
_cell.angle_beta   90.00
_cell.angle_gamma   90.00
#
_symmetry.space_group_name_H-M   'P 1'
#
loop_
_entity.id
_entity.type
_entity.pdbx_description
1 polymer ?
#
loop_
_entity_poly.entity_id
_entity_poly.type
_entity_poly.pdbx_seq_one_letter_code
_entity_poly.pdbx_strand_id
1 'polypeptide(L)'
;MDSYEVPANDLKIDYIFSNNFKDKYNIFLGISYSEDYRDPLNRFNYLNKYYMIRAYECNKNNFCKENEKLSNFFGSGGDIIDYKHKKIIYKFPYSTQSDLKNELNSKLFKDWMNGNLDSGIVLRKTFINDVNNFTPEHIGYLIKGDKFKIKEVSSRWLNIVYTNKNGRTTSGWIACQDTTVCN
;
A
#
# COMPACT_ATOMS: atom_id res chain seq x y z
N MET A 1 -21.70 8.49 10.15
CA MET A 1 -20.53 9.37 10.02
C MET A 1 -19.35 8.46 10.24
N ASP A 2 -18.47 8.31 9.25
CA ASP A 2 -17.27 7.50 9.42
C ASP A 2 -16.26 8.32 10.24
N SER A 3 -15.57 7.67 11.18
CA SER A 3 -14.60 8.31 12.07
C SER A 3 -13.29 7.55 12.03
N TYR A 4 -12.18 8.28 11.84
CA TYR A 4 -10.84 7.71 11.90
C TYR A 4 -10.10 8.31 13.08
N GLU A 5 -9.52 7.44 13.92
CA GLU A 5 -8.60 7.88 14.96
C GLU A 5 -7.26 8.24 14.33
N VAL A 6 -6.86 9.49 14.53
CA VAL A 6 -5.58 10.06 14.09
C VAL A 6 -5.03 10.97 15.19
N PRO A 7 -3.72 11.21 15.25
CA PRO A 7 -3.15 12.21 16.16
C PRO A 7 -3.84 13.58 15.97
N ALA A 8 -4.33 14.15 17.07
CA ALA A 8 -5.27 15.29 17.03
C ALA A 8 -4.72 16.59 16.44
N ASN A 9 -3.40 16.73 16.28
CA ASN A 9 -2.77 18.06 16.12
C ASN A 9 -2.29 18.43 14.71
N ASP A 10 -2.32 17.55 13.69
CA ASP A 10 -1.77 17.88 12.36
C ASP A 10 -2.50 17.24 11.17
N LEU A 11 -3.77 16.83 11.34
CA LEU A 11 -4.52 16.24 10.23
C LEU A 11 -4.77 17.27 9.12
N LYS A 12 -4.45 16.88 7.89
CA LYS A 12 -4.64 17.68 6.70
C LYS A 12 -5.25 16.85 5.57
N ILE A 13 -6.25 17.41 4.91
CA ILE A 13 -6.69 16.94 3.60
C ILE A 13 -5.72 17.50 2.55
N ASP A 14 -4.91 16.64 1.94
CA ASP A 14 -3.97 17.06 0.89
C ASP A 14 -4.62 17.15 -0.49
N TYR A 15 -5.55 16.24 -0.79
CA TYR A 15 -6.31 16.29 -2.04
C TYR A 15 -7.65 15.55 -1.96
N ILE A 16 -8.58 16.01 -2.81
CA ILE A 16 -9.86 15.35 -3.08
C ILE A 16 -10.05 15.34 -4.59
N PHE A 17 -10.49 14.21 -5.14
CA PHE A 17 -10.98 14.18 -6.52
C PHE A 17 -11.93 13.01 -6.74
N SER A 18 -12.70 13.10 -7.81
CA SER A 18 -13.60 12.03 -8.23
C SER A 18 -13.05 11.25 -9.41
N ASN A 19 -13.36 9.95 -9.47
CA ASN A 19 -13.18 9.14 -10.66
C ASN A 19 -14.33 8.14 -10.82
N ASN A 20 -14.69 7.82 -12.06
CA ASN A 20 -15.76 6.88 -12.34
C ASN A 20 -15.19 5.51 -12.72
N PHE A 21 -15.73 4.45 -12.12
CA PHE A 21 -15.47 3.07 -12.54
C PHE A 21 -16.80 2.34 -12.73
N LYS A 22 -17.01 1.69 -13.89
CA LYS A 22 -18.19 0.85 -14.16
C LYS A 22 -19.52 1.57 -13.76
N ASP A 23 -19.67 2.82 -14.20
CA ASP A 23 -20.84 3.69 -13.92
C ASP A 23 -21.06 4.08 -12.45
N LYS A 24 -20.06 3.85 -11.60
CA LYS A 24 -20.07 4.27 -10.20
C LYS A 24 -19.13 5.44 -9.97
N TYR A 25 -19.65 6.46 -9.31
CA TYR A 25 -18.90 7.66 -8.93
C TYR A 25 -18.11 7.38 -7.66
N ASN A 26 -16.79 7.53 -7.71
CA ASN A 26 -15.92 7.32 -6.56
C ASN A 26 -15.21 8.63 -6.20
N ILE A 27 -15.23 8.98 -4.91
CA ILE A 27 -14.47 10.11 -4.35
C ILE A 27 -13.23 9.54 -3.68
N PHE A 28 -12.07 10.08 -4.01
CA PHE A 28 -10.79 9.78 -3.37
C PHE A 28 -10.39 10.95 -2.49
N LEU A 29 -9.97 10.63 -1.28
CA LEU A 29 -9.49 11.55 -0.27
C LEU A 29 -8.08 11.12 0.15
N GLY A 30 -7.10 12.00 -0.06
CA GLY A 30 -5.75 11.87 0.49
C GLY A 30 -5.62 12.70 1.75
N ILE A 31 -5.39 12.03 2.88
CA ILE A 31 -5.19 12.66 4.19
C ILE A 31 -3.74 12.47 4.59
N SER A 32 -3.10 13.47 5.18
CA SER A 32 -1.85 13.28 5.93
C SER A 32 -1.94 13.80 7.34
N TYR A 33 -1.08 13.27 8.20
CA TYR A 33 -0.86 13.76 9.55
C TYR A 33 0.60 13.52 9.96
N SER A 34 1.08 14.25 10.97
CA SER A 34 2.41 14.05 11.55
C SER A 34 2.45 12.73 12.32
N GLU A 35 3.41 11.87 12.00
CA GLU A 35 3.62 10.61 12.70
C GLU A 35 5.10 10.34 12.95
N ASP A 36 5.42 10.17 14.23
CA ASP A 36 6.77 9.87 14.72
C ASP A 36 7.00 8.35 14.81
N TYR A 37 6.90 7.62 13.69
CA TYR A 37 7.30 6.21 13.69
C TYR A 37 8.77 6.08 14.02
N ARG A 38 9.09 5.41 15.13
CA ARG A 38 10.48 5.19 15.54
C ARG A 38 10.73 3.69 15.61
N ASP A 39 11.61 3.20 14.73
CA ASP A 39 12.30 1.93 14.97
C ASP A 39 12.87 1.96 16.40
N PRO A 40 12.78 0.88 17.21
CA PRO A 40 13.27 0.88 18.59
C PRO A 40 14.75 1.28 18.72
N LEU A 41 15.55 1.03 17.67
CA LEU A 41 16.96 1.40 17.61
C LEU A 41 17.21 2.75 16.93
N ASN A 42 16.14 3.50 16.62
CA ASN A 42 16.10 4.80 15.96
C ASN A 42 16.90 4.86 14.65
N ARG A 43 17.00 3.74 13.92
CA ARG A 43 17.71 3.65 12.64
C ARG A 43 16.85 4.12 11.47
N PHE A 44 15.56 3.83 11.57
CA PHE A 44 14.55 4.11 10.55
C PHE A 44 13.38 4.89 11.16
N ASN A 45 12.87 5.86 10.40
CA ASN A 45 11.75 6.71 10.83
C ASN A 45 10.96 7.20 9.62
N TYR A 46 9.73 7.68 9.84
CA TYR A 46 9.02 8.40 8.80
C TYR A 46 9.67 9.76 8.52
N LEU A 47 9.62 10.16 7.26
CA LEU A 47 9.99 11.50 6.82
C LEU A 47 8.77 12.43 6.99
N ASN A 48 8.51 12.82 8.25
CA ASN A 48 7.51 13.78 8.74
C ASN A 48 6.02 13.43 8.58
N LYS A 49 5.60 12.81 7.46
CA LYS A 49 4.17 12.61 7.17
C LYS A 49 3.81 11.15 6.99
N TYR A 50 2.69 10.78 7.58
CA TYR A 50 1.95 9.57 7.24
C TYR A 50 0.73 9.92 6.41
N TYR A 51 0.48 9.15 5.37
CA TYR A 51 -0.62 9.34 4.43
C TYR A 51 -1.64 8.23 4.57
N MET A 52 -2.90 8.58 4.36
CA MET A 52 -4.04 7.71 4.44
C MET A 52 -4.95 7.99 3.24
N ILE A 53 -5.17 6.98 2.40
CA ILE A 53 -6.07 7.09 1.26
C ILE A 53 -7.42 6.49 1.59
N ARG A 54 -8.48 7.25 1.34
CA ARG A 54 -9.86 6.80 1.51
C ARG A 54 -10.62 6.96 0.21
N ALA A 55 -11.38 5.93 -0.13
CA ALA A 55 -12.23 5.91 -1.30
C ALA A 55 -13.68 5.76 -0.88
N TYR A 56 -14.56 6.56 -1.43
CA TYR A 56 -16.00 6.51 -1.19
C TYR A 56 -16.72 6.24 -2.50
N GLU A 57 -17.62 5.27 -2.51
CA GLU A 57 -18.51 5.02 -3.63
C GLU A 57 -19.83 5.76 -3.37
N CYS A 58 -20.24 6.62 -4.29
CA CYS A 58 -21.48 7.36 -4.21
C CYS A 58 -22.50 6.87 -5.24
N ASN A 59 -23.76 6.79 -4.83
CA ASN A 59 -24.86 6.50 -5.72
C ASN A 59 -25.43 7.79 -6.36
N LYS A 60 -26.41 7.62 -7.26
CA LYS A 60 -27.08 8.72 -7.98
C LYS A 60 -27.78 9.74 -7.08
N ASN A 61 -28.04 9.41 -5.82
CA ASN A 61 -28.69 10.28 -4.83
C ASN A 61 -27.66 10.97 -3.92
N ASN A 62 -26.38 11.00 -4.30
CA ASN A 62 -25.27 11.57 -3.52
C ASN A 62 -25.05 10.92 -2.15
N PHE A 63 -25.60 9.73 -1.91
CA PHE A 63 -25.24 8.94 -0.73
C PHE A 63 -23.92 8.24 -1.01
N CYS A 64 -22.90 8.60 -0.23
CA CYS A 64 -21.56 8.04 -0.32
C CYS A 64 -21.31 7.09 0.86
N LYS A 65 -20.74 5.92 0.57
CA LYS A 65 -20.25 4.98 1.57
C LYS A 65 -18.79 4.69 1.30
N GLU A 66 -17.98 4.52 2.35
CA GLU A 66 -16.60 4.07 2.16
C GLU A 66 -16.56 2.76 1.36
N ASN A 67 -15.69 2.74 0.36
CA ASN A 67 -15.31 1.56 -0.38
C ASN A 67 -14.02 0.99 0.22
N GLU A 68 -14.17 0.18 1.26
CA GLU A 68 -13.03 -0.42 2.00
C GLU A 68 -12.05 -1.15 1.09
N LYS A 69 -12.54 -1.83 0.05
CA LYS A 69 -11.68 -2.55 -0.90
C LYS A 69 -10.76 -1.58 -1.66
N LEU A 70 -11.28 -0.44 -2.13
CA LEU A 70 -10.47 0.60 -2.75
C LEU A 70 -9.56 1.30 -1.73
N SER A 71 -10.08 1.67 -0.56
CA SER A 71 -9.29 2.26 0.52
C SER A 71 -8.10 1.36 0.89
N ASN A 72 -8.30 0.05 1.00
CA ASN A 72 -7.25 -0.91 1.35
C ASN A 72 -6.21 -1.09 0.24
N PHE A 73 -6.62 -1.06 -1.04
CA PHE A 73 -5.68 -1.12 -2.17
C PHE A 73 -4.67 0.03 -2.14
N PHE A 74 -5.16 1.25 -1.94
CA PHE A 74 -4.28 2.41 -1.82
C PHE A 74 -3.57 2.46 -0.47
N GLY A 75 -4.24 1.97 0.58
CA GLY A 75 -3.66 1.77 1.90
C GLY A 75 -3.26 3.07 2.59
N SER A 76 -2.27 2.94 3.46
CA SER A 76 -1.73 4.03 4.25
C SER A 76 -0.24 3.79 4.48
N GLY A 77 0.53 4.84 4.77
CA GLY A 77 1.98 4.76 4.90
C GLY A 77 2.67 6.11 4.83
N GLY A 78 3.95 6.14 5.18
CA GLY A 78 4.82 7.30 5.04
C GLY A 78 6.10 6.96 4.30
N ASP A 79 6.81 7.98 3.84
CA ASP A 79 8.17 7.83 3.34
C ASP A 79 9.08 7.43 4.52
N ILE A 80 9.98 6.47 4.32
CA ILE A 80 10.88 5.99 5.39
C ILE A 80 12.32 6.34 5.04
N ILE A 81 13.00 6.96 6.00
CA ILE A 81 14.41 7.34 5.92
C ILE A 81 15.27 6.42 6.79
N ASP A 82 16.40 6.01 6.24
CA ASP A 82 17.54 5.48 7.00
C ASP A 82 18.37 6.66 7.49
N TYR A 83 18.36 6.93 8.80
CA TYR A 83 19.09 8.06 9.39
C TYR A 83 20.60 7.91 9.28
N LYS A 84 21.11 6.67 9.38
CA LYS A 84 22.55 6.40 9.34
C LYS A 84 23.13 6.74 7.97
N HIS A 85 22.43 6.36 6.91
CA HIS A 85 22.87 6.58 5.53
C HIS A 85 22.22 7.79 4.87
N LYS A 86 21.35 8.51 5.57
CA LYS A 86 20.59 9.69 5.09
C LYS A 86 19.87 9.41 3.77
N LYS A 87 19.26 8.24 3.64
CA LYS A 87 18.65 7.77 2.39
C LYS A 87 17.18 7.39 2.60
N ILE A 88 16.31 7.83 1.70
CA ILE A 88 14.94 7.35 1.63
C ILE A 88 14.97 5.91 1.10
N ILE A 89 14.51 4.97 1.92
CA ILE A 89 14.50 3.53 1.61
C ILE A 89 13.13 3.04 1.16
N TYR A 90 12.08 3.80 1.47
CA TYR A 90 10.73 3.56 0.98
C TYR A 90 10.02 4.90 0.77
N LYS A 91 9.25 4.99 -0.32
CA LYS A 91 8.38 6.13 -0.60
C LYS A 91 6.94 5.65 -0.64
N PHE A 92 6.06 6.34 0.07
CA PHE A 92 4.64 6.06 -0.02
C PHE A 92 4.15 6.39 -1.44
N PRO A 93 3.52 5.43 -2.14
CA PRO A 93 3.28 5.57 -3.58
C PRO A 93 2.19 6.57 -3.94
N TYR A 94 1.35 7.02 -2.99
CA TYR A 94 0.17 7.83 -3.27
C TYR A 94 0.14 9.13 -2.45
N SER A 95 1.31 9.72 -2.18
CA SER A 95 1.38 10.97 -1.42
C SER A 95 0.81 12.18 -2.17
N THR A 96 0.69 12.10 -3.50
CA THR A 96 0.12 13.17 -4.34
C THR A 96 -1.09 12.69 -5.14
N GLN A 97 -1.96 13.65 -5.51
CA GLN A 97 -3.10 13.39 -6.38
C GLN A 97 -2.68 12.82 -7.74
N SER A 98 -1.56 13.29 -8.31
CA SER A 98 -1.02 12.78 -9.57
C SER A 98 -0.60 11.33 -9.46
N ASP A 99 0.06 10.94 -8.37
CA ASP A 99 0.52 9.55 -8.20
C ASP A 99 -0.67 8.59 -8.10
N LEU A 100 -1.71 8.95 -7.34
CA LEU A 100 -2.93 8.15 -7.27
C LEU A 100 -3.60 8.07 -8.64
N LYS A 101 -3.76 9.19 -9.35
CA LYS A 101 -4.35 9.20 -10.71
C LYS A 101 -3.55 8.37 -11.71
N ASN A 102 -2.23 8.36 -11.60
CA ASN A 102 -1.38 7.50 -12.42
C ASN A 102 -1.61 6.02 -12.08
N GLU A 103 -1.75 5.68 -10.79
CA GLU A 103 -2.08 4.32 -10.36
C GLU A 103 -3.43 3.86 -10.90
N LEU A 104 -4.46 4.71 -10.92
CA LEU A 104 -5.77 4.38 -11.50
C LEU A 104 -5.69 3.95 -12.96
N ASN A 105 -4.64 4.37 -13.67
CA ASN A 105 -4.39 4.01 -15.06
C ASN A 105 -3.39 2.85 -15.21
N SER A 106 -2.78 2.39 -14.12
CA SER A 106 -1.76 1.35 -14.12
C SER A 106 -2.33 -0.02 -14.50
N LYS A 107 -1.45 -0.90 -14.98
CA LYS A 107 -1.79 -2.30 -15.23
C LYS A 107 -2.16 -3.02 -13.92
N LEU A 108 -1.41 -2.77 -12.84
CA LEU A 108 -1.66 -3.34 -11.52
C LEU A 108 -3.09 -3.08 -11.05
N PHE A 109 -3.51 -1.81 -11.05
CA PHE A 109 -4.84 -1.43 -10.58
C PHE A 109 -5.94 -2.04 -11.45
N LYS A 110 -5.76 -2.03 -12.78
CA LYS A 110 -6.73 -2.62 -13.71
C LYS A 110 -6.87 -4.13 -13.51
N ASP A 111 -5.76 -4.85 -13.32
CA ASP A 111 -5.79 -6.28 -13.07
C ASP A 111 -6.41 -6.59 -11.71
N TRP A 112 -6.05 -5.84 -10.68
CA TRP A 112 -6.65 -5.97 -9.35
C TRP A 112 -8.16 -5.73 -9.36
N MET A 113 -8.60 -4.64 -10.00
CA MET A 113 -10.01 -4.24 -10.09
C MET A 113 -10.86 -5.27 -10.84
N ASN A 114 -10.25 -6.00 -11.77
CA ASN A 114 -10.90 -7.06 -12.55
C ASN A 114 -10.76 -8.45 -11.93
N GLY A 115 -10.04 -8.59 -10.80
CA GLY A 115 -9.81 -9.89 -10.15
C GLY A 115 -8.81 -10.78 -10.88
N ASN A 116 -7.95 -10.20 -11.71
CA ASN A 116 -6.96 -10.91 -12.52
C ASN A 116 -5.60 -11.09 -11.81
N LEU A 117 -5.47 -10.64 -10.55
CA LEU A 117 -4.28 -10.86 -9.73
C LEU A 117 -4.42 -12.14 -8.92
N ASP A 118 -3.72 -13.19 -9.33
CA ASP A 118 -3.71 -14.49 -8.63
C ASP A 118 -2.32 -14.84 -8.07
N SER A 119 -1.28 -14.65 -8.87
CA SER A 119 0.07 -15.10 -8.53
C SER A 119 1.16 -14.24 -9.17
N GLY A 120 2.40 -14.40 -8.69
CA GLY A 120 3.56 -13.69 -9.18
C GLY A 120 4.86 -14.46 -9.00
N ILE A 121 5.93 -13.92 -9.60
CA ILE A 121 7.29 -14.45 -9.49
C ILE A 121 8.19 -13.36 -8.93
N VAL A 122 9.07 -13.75 -8.02
CA VAL A 122 10.09 -12.86 -7.44
C VAL A 122 11.21 -12.64 -8.46
N LEU A 123 11.53 -11.38 -8.75
CA LEU A 123 12.57 -10.98 -9.70
C LEU A 123 13.93 -10.76 -9.04
N ARG A 124 13.93 -10.34 -7.78
CA ARG A 124 15.11 -10.14 -6.93
C ARG A 124 14.74 -10.39 -5.46
N LYS A 125 15.74 -10.59 -4.60
CA LYS A 125 15.50 -10.86 -3.18
C LYS A 125 14.56 -9.81 -2.58
N THR A 126 13.48 -10.27 -1.96
CA THR A 126 12.53 -9.43 -1.21
C THR A 126 12.32 -10.04 0.17
N PHE A 127 12.21 -9.19 1.18
CA PHE A 127 11.85 -9.63 2.53
C PHE A 127 10.34 -9.83 2.63
N ILE A 128 9.95 -10.74 3.51
CA ILE A 128 8.57 -10.94 3.92
C ILE A 128 8.40 -10.22 5.26
N ASN A 129 7.45 -9.31 5.31
CA ASN A 129 7.11 -8.48 6.46
C ASN A 129 5.75 -8.91 7.04
N ASP A 130 5.52 -8.61 8.31
CA ASP A 130 4.23 -8.76 8.97
C ASP A 130 3.24 -7.63 8.62
N VAL A 131 3.75 -6.45 8.26
CA VAL A 131 2.98 -5.27 7.85
C VAL A 131 3.18 -4.91 6.37
N ASN A 132 2.21 -4.23 5.78
CA ASN A 132 2.22 -3.69 4.39
C ASN A 132 3.09 -2.42 4.26
N ASN A 133 4.24 -2.40 4.93
CA ASN A 133 5.19 -1.31 4.91
C ASN A 133 6.61 -1.84 5.13
N PHE A 134 7.62 -0.97 5.01
CA PHE A 134 8.96 -1.32 5.44
C PHE A 134 8.99 -1.51 6.97
N THR A 135 9.64 -2.58 7.40
CA THR A 135 9.99 -2.86 8.79
C THR A 135 11.42 -3.40 8.81
N PRO A 136 12.22 -3.09 9.84
CA PRO A 136 13.56 -3.66 9.98
C PRO A 136 13.55 -5.13 10.39
N GLU A 137 12.43 -5.61 10.94
CA GLU A 137 12.26 -6.99 11.37
C GLU A 137 11.46 -7.76 10.31
N HIS A 138 12.07 -8.80 9.76
CA HIS A 138 11.49 -9.58 8.67
C HIS A 138 11.18 -10.99 9.15
N ILE A 139 10.00 -11.50 8.81
CA ILE A 139 9.59 -12.87 9.13
C ILE A 139 10.23 -13.90 8.17
N GLY A 140 10.76 -13.45 7.05
CA GLY A 140 11.44 -14.29 6.07
C GLY A 140 11.91 -13.52 4.85
N TYR A 141 12.29 -14.23 3.80
CA TYR A 141 12.61 -13.65 2.50
C TYR A 141 12.31 -14.65 1.39
N LEU A 142 12.11 -14.11 0.19
CA LEU A 142 12.05 -14.87 -1.05
C LEU A 142 13.23 -14.47 -1.95
N ILE A 143 13.62 -15.38 -2.83
CA ILE A 143 14.69 -15.18 -3.80
C ILE A 143 14.15 -15.23 -5.23
N LYS A 144 14.98 -14.81 -6.19
CA LYS A 144 14.62 -14.79 -7.61
C LYS A 144 14.11 -16.17 -8.06
N GLY A 145 12.97 -16.18 -8.73
CA GLY A 145 12.32 -17.37 -9.26
C GLY A 145 11.29 -18.01 -8.33
N ASP A 146 11.23 -17.61 -7.06
CA ASP A 146 10.19 -18.07 -6.14
C ASP A 146 8.81 -17.61 -6.64
N LYS A 147 7.86 -18.54 -6.67
CA LYS A 147 6.47 -18.30 -7.06
C LYS A 147 5.60 -18.18 -5.81
N PHE A 148 4.64 -17.26 -5.83
CA PHE A 148 3.72 -17.03 -4.72
C PHE A 148 2.31 -16.76 -5.23
N LYS A 149 1.33 -16.98 -4.36
CA LYS A 149 -0.06 -16.53 -4.56
C LYS A 149 -0.29 -15.19 -3.90
N ILE A 150 -1.09 -14.34 -4.51
CA ILE A 150 -1.46 -13.03 -4.01
C ILE A 150 -2.80 -13.17 -3.28
N LYS A 151 -2.85 -12.70 -2.03
CA LYS A 151 -4.09 -12.57 -1.25
C LYS A 151 -4.66 -11.17 -1.41
N GLU A 152 -3.82 -10.17 -1.19
CA GLU A 152 -4.23 -8.78 -1.12
C GLU A 152 -3.12 -7.86 -1.63
N VAL A 153 -3.50 -6.63 -1.96
CA VAL A 153 -2.59 -5.56 -2.37
C VAL A 153 -2.90 -4.34 -1.52
N SER A 154 -1.88 -3.68 -1.01
CA SER A 154 -2.02 -2.43 -0.26
C SER A 154 -0.75 -1.59 -0.37
N SER A 155 -0.85 -0.30 -0.72
CA SER A 155 0.31 0.60 -0.78
C SER A 155 1.48 0.07 -1.64
N ARG A 156 1.19 -0.68 -2.72
CA ARG A 156 2.17 -1.42 -3.54
C ARG A 156 2.99 -2.50 -2.78
N TRP A 157 2.43 -3.02 -1.70
CA TRP A 157 2.82 -4.26 -1.06
C TRP A 157 1.84 -5.37 -1.43
N LEU A 158 2.35 -6.59 -1.56
CA LEU A 158 1.56 -7.77 -1.85
C LEU A 158 1.49 -8.62 -0.59
N ASN A 159 0.30 -8.86 -0.07
CA ASN A 159 0.10 -9.93 0.90
C ASN A 159 0.09 -11.25 0.13
N ILE A 160 1.01 -12.14 0.47
CA ILE A 160 1.24 -13.36 -0.30
C ILE A 160 1.08 -14.62 0.54
N VAL A 161 0.93 -15.74 -0.16
CA VAL A 161 1.17 -17.08 0.36
C VAL A 161 2.29 -17.70 -0.46
N TYR A 162 3.35 -18.11 0.24
CA TYR A 162 4.46 -18.84 -0.34
C TYR A 162 4.57 -20.22 0.32
N THR A 163 4.70 -21.26 -0.50
CA THR A 163 4.98 -22.61 -0.03
C THR A 163 6.36 -23.02 -0.54
N ASN A 164 7.28 -23.32 0.39
CA ASN A 164 8.63 -23.71 0.03
C ASN A 164 8.69 -25.17 -0.46
N LYS A 165 9.87 -25.60 -0.91
CA LYS A 165 10.11 -26.96 -1.41
C LYS A 165 9.81 -28.07 -0.39
N ASN A 166 9.81 -27.76 0.91
CA ASN A 166 9.53 -28.70 1.99
C ASN A 166 8.04 -28.67 2.39
N GLY A 167 7.18 -27.98 1.63
CA GLY A 167 5.75 -27.87 1.91
C GLY A 167 5.36 -26.90 3.02
N ARG A 168 6.33 -26.18 3.62
CA ARG A 168 6.04 -25.18 4.66
C ARG A 168 5.50 -23.91 4.00
N THR A 169 4.37 -23.44 4.51
CA THR A 169 3.71 -22.22 4.03
C THR A 169 4.03 -21.03 4.94
N THR A 170 4.31 -19.89 4.32
CA THR A 170 4.51 -18.59 4.96
C THR A 170 3.59 -17.56 4.30
N SER A 171 2.97 -16.70 5.10
CA SER A 171 2.20 -15.55 4.61
C SER A 171 2.79 -14.26 5.16
N GLY A 172 2.68 -13.18 4.38
CA GLY A 172 3.15 -11.85 4.78
C GLY A 172 3.24 -10.92 3.58
N TRP A 173 3.76 -9.72 3.81
CA TRP A 173 3.83 -8.65 2.83
C TRP A 173 5.21 -8.59 2.17
N ILE A 174 5.24 -8.50 0.84
CA ILE A 174 6.46 -8.31 0.06
C ILE A 174 6.35 -7.06 -0.82
N ALA A 175 7.48 -6.43 -1.14
CA ALA A 175 7.49 -5.25 -1.98
C ALA A 175 7.14 -5.61 -3.42
N CYS A 176 6.06 -5.03 -3.97
CA CYS A 176 5.57 -5.43 -5.29
C CYS A 176 6.57 -5.16 -6.42
N GLN A 177 7.37 -4.09 -6.29
CA GLN A 177 8.42 -3.72 -7.24
C GLN A 177 9.48 -4.81 -7.46
N ASP A 178 9.63 -5.74 -6.52
CA ASP A 178 10.60 -6.83 -6.58
C ASP A 178 10.03 -8.08 -7.28
N THR A 179 8.85 -7.96 -7.88
CA THR A 179 8.09 -9.06 -8.47
C THR A 179 7.61 -8.75 -9.88
N THR A 180 7.14 -9.76 -10.61
CA THR A 180 6.50 -9.59 -11.93
C THR A 180 5.14 -8.88 -11.89
N VAL A 181 4.60 -8.58 -10.71
CA VAL A 181 3.23 -8.04 -10.56
C VAL A 181 3.18 -6.54 -10.81
N CYS A 182 4.23 -5.81 -10.43
CA CYS A 182 4.32 -4.34 -10.57
C CYS A 182 5.36 -3.87 -11.60
N ASN A 183 5.95 -4.79 -12.38
CA ASN A 183 6.88 -4.46 -13.48
C ASN A 183 6.22 -4.66 -14.84
#